data_AF-A0A7V2YCU9-F1
#
_entry.id   AF-A0A7V2YCU9-F1
#
_cell.length_a   1.000
_cell.length_b   1.000
_cell.length_c   1.000
_cell.angle_alpha   90.00
_cell.angle_beta   90.00
_cell.angle_gamma   90.00
#
_symmetry.space_group_name_H-M   'P 1'
#
loop_
_entity.id
_entity.type
_entity.pdbx_description
1 polymer ?
#
loop_
_entity_poly.entity_id
_entity_poly.type
_entity_poly.pdbx_seq_one_letter_code
_entity_poly.pdbx_strand_id
1 'polypeptide(L)' 'MHKETSSNLAELEAQIQNLESIKERWEKGEGLDRQQMAVRQLTLELLEGAIRDLLDRRRELLSIGEQD' A
#
# COMPACT_ATOMS: atom_id res chain seq x y z
N MET A 1 -20.28 -11.08 -9.63
CA MET A 1 -18.83 -11.31 -9.77
C MET A 1 -18.10 -10.14 -10.42
N HIS A 2 -18.13 -9.88 -11.73
CA HIS A 2 -17.28 -8.81 -12.34
C HIS A 2 -17.38 -7.41 -11.68
N LYS A 3 -18.58 -6.98 -11.25
CA LYS A 3 -18.74 -5.70 -10.54
C LYS A 3 -18.09 -5.68 -9.15
N GLU A 4 -18.11 -6.78 -8.42
CA GLU A 4 -17.49 -6.89 -7.10
C GLU A 4 -15.96 -6.94 -7.22
N THR A 5 -15.43 -7.70 -8.19
CA THR A 5 -13.98 -7.73 -8.49
C THR A 5 -13.46 -6.34 -8.86
N SER A 6 -14.20 -5.59 -9.67
CA SER A 6 -13.83 -4.20 -10.04
C SER A 6 -13.90 -3.23 -8.86
N SER A 7 -14.88 -3.39 -7.95
CA SER A 7 -14.98 -2.56 -6.73
C SER A 7 -13.82 -2.85 -5.78
N ASN A 8 -13.53 -4.13 -5.55
CA ASN A 8 -12.44 -4.57 -4.68
C ASN A 8 -11.07 -4.11 -5.21
N LEU A 9 -10.87 -4.12 -6.53
CA LEU A 9 -9.63 -3.64 -7.14
C LEU A 9 -9.45 -2.14 -6.93
N ALA A 10 -10.50 -1.33 -7.12
CA ALA A 10 -10.44 0.11 -6.93
C ALA A 10 -10.15 0.49 -5.46
N GLU A 11 -10.76 -0.22 -4.51
CA GLU A 11 -10.48 -0.04 -3.08
C GLU A 11 -9.03 -0.39 -2.73
N LEU A 12 -8.52 -1.49 -3.30
CA LEU A 12 -7.14 -1.93 -3.10
C LEU A 12 -6.14 -0.91 -3.68
N GLU A 13 -6.39 -0.38 -4.87
CA GLU A 13 -5.56 0.65 -5.50
C GLU A 13 -5.55 1.94 -4.68
N ALA A 14 -6.70 2.36 -4.13
CA ALA A 14 -6.77 3.51 -3.23
C ALA A 14 -5.98 3.29 -1.94
N GLN A 15 -6.00 2.08 -1.38
CA GLN A 15 -5.22 1.73 -0.19
C GLN A 15 -3.71 1.75 -0.46
N ILE A 16 -3.27 1.17 -1.58
CA ILE A 16 -1.87 1.19 -2.02
C ILE A 16 -1.39 2.63 -2.15
N GLN A 17 -2.15 3.47 -2.87
CA GLN A 17 -1.75 4.85 -3.11
C GLN A 17 -1.71 5.69 -1.82
N ASN A 18 -2.62 5.43 -0.88
CA ASN A 18 -2.57 6.06 0.44
C ASN A 18 -1.32 5.66 1.22
N LEU A 19 -0.95 4.37 1.21
CA LEU A 19 0.27 3.89 1.89
C LEU A 19 1.54 4.42 1.22
N GLU A 20 1.58 4.52 -0.10
CA GLU A 20 2.70 5.12 -0.84
C GLU A 20 2.87 6.60 -0.46
N SER A 21 1.76 7.36 -0.35
CA SER A 21 1.81 8.76 0.09
C SER A 21 2.30 8.89 1.53
N ILE A 22 1.85 8.01 2.43
CA ILE A 22 2.36 7.97 3.81
C ILE A 22 3.85 7.66 3.80
N LYS A 23 4.29 6.65 3.04
CA LYS A 23 5.69 6.27 2.91
C LYS A 23 6.54 7.44 2.44
N GLU A 24 6.12 8.15 1.39
CA GLU A 24 6.84 9.33 0.88
C GLU A 24 7.02 10.41 1.96
N ARG A 25 5.99 10.65 2.79
CA ARG A 25 6.11 11.59 3.93
C ARG A 25 7.14 11.14 4.95
N TRP A 26 7.16 9.85 5.28
CA TRP A 26 8.16 9.28 6.19
C TRP A 26 9.57 9.28 5.56
N GLU A 27 9.69 9.06 4.25
CA GLU A 27 10.95 9.14 3.50
C GLU A 27 11.51 10.57 3.50
N LYS A 28 10.66 11.60 3.34
CA LYS A 28 11.12 12.99 3.43
C LYS A 28 11.53 13.38 4.85
N GLY A 29 10.90 12.80 5.86
CA GLY A 29 11.18 13.10 7.27
C GLY A 29 10.74 14.50 7.71
N GLU A 30 10.09 15.27 6.83
CA GLU A 30 9.60 16.61 7.12
C GLU A 30 8.43 16.55 8.10
N GLY A 31 8.54 17.30 9.21
CA GLY A 31 7.51 17.33 10.25
C GLY A 31 7.49 16.11 11.18
N LEU A 32 8.49 15.23 11.10
CA LEU A 32 8.68 14.16 12.09
C LEU A 32 9.32 14.70 13.36
N ASP A 33 8.76 14.37 14.51
CA ASP A 33 9.38 14.64 15.81
C ASP A 33 10.53 13.66 16.12
N ARG A 34 11.21 13.85 17.26
CA ARG A 34 12.33 12.98 17.67
C ARG A 34 11.95 11.50 17.82
N GLN A 35 10.76 11.19 18.33
CA GLN A 35 10.32 9.81 18.52
C GLN A 35 10.03 9.17 17.17
N GLN A 36 9.36 9.90 16.27
CA GLN A 36 9.08 9.48 14.91
C GLN A 36 10.36 9.27 14.11
N MET A 37 11.33 10.18 14.23
CA MET A 37 12.65 10.01 13.62
C MET A 37 13.39 8.77 14.11
N ALA A 38 13.27 8.43 15.40
CA ALA A 38 13.90 7.23 15.98
C ALA A 38 13.31 5.93 15.43
N VAL A 39 12.01 5.91 15.08
CA VAL A 39 11.33 4.73 14.52
C VAL A 39 11.21 4.77 13.00
N ARG A 40 11.72 5.83 12.34
CA ARG A 40 11.53 6.07 10.90
C ARG A 40 11.90 4.88 10.03
N GLN A 41 13.06 4.27 10.29
CA GLN A 41 13.52 3.12 9.51
C GLN A 41 12.57 1.92 9.64
N LEU A 42 12.19 1.58 10.87
CA LEU A 42 11.23 0.49 11.14
C LEU A 42 9.86 0.78 10.50
N THR A 43 9.38 2.02 10.60
CA THR A 43 8.11 2.41 9.97
C THR A 43 8.18 2.27 8.44
N LEU A 44 9.27 2.68 7.81
CA LEU A 44 9.46 2.53 6.37
C LEU A 44 9.46 1.05 5.96
N GLU A 45 10.16 0.18 6.69
CA GLU A 45 10.19 -1.26 6.42
C GLU A 45 8.78 -1.89 6.53
N LEU A 46 8.00 -1.50 7.54
CA LEU A 46 6.60 -1.96 7.69
C LEU A 46 5.71 -1.48 6.55
N LEU A 47 5.86 -0.23 6.11
CA LEU A 47 5.12 0.32 4.97
C LEU A 47 5.47 -0.40 3.67
N GLU A 48 6.76 -0.69 3.44
CA GLU A 48 7.21 -1.46 2.27
C GLU A 48 6.65 -2.88 2.24
N GLY A 49 6.61 -3.55 3.39
CA GLY A 49 5.97 -4.86 3.53
C GLY A 49 4.48 -4.80 3.19
N ALA A 50 3.75 -3.88 3.82
CA ALA A 50 2.31 -3.73 3.58
C ALA A 50 1.96 -3.40 2.12
N ILE A 51 2.71 -2.48 1.50
CA ILE A 51 2.52 -2.14 0.08
C ILE A 51 2.76 -3.36 -0.82
N ARG A 52 3.81 -4.14 -0.54
CA ARG A 52 4.12 -5.35 -1.29
C ARG A 52 3.01 -6.39 -1.21
N ASP A 53 2.49 -6.64 0.00
CA ASP A 53 1.39 -7.59 0.22
C ASP A 53 0.13 -7.18 -0.56
N LEU A 54 -0.21 -5.88 -0.57
CA LEU A 54 -1.35 -5.37 -1.33
C LEU A 54 -1.12 -5.45 -2.85
N LEU A 55 0.11 -5.20 -3.33
CA LEU A 55 0.46 -5.35 -4.75
C LEU A 55 0.39 -6.80 -5.20
N ASP A 56 0.80 -7.75 -4.36
CA ASP A 56 0.67 -9.17 -4.65
C ASP A 56 -0.82 -9.59 -4.65
N ARG A 57 -1.62 -9.09 -3.70
CA ARG A 57 -3.07 -9.30 -3.70
C ARG A 57 -3.75 -8.72 -4.94
N ARG A 58 -3.29 -7.56 -5.42
CA ARG A 58 -3.76 -6.94 -6.67
C ARG A 58 -3.48 -7.84 -7.86
N ARG A 59 -2.27 -8.41 -7.92
CA ARG A 59 -1.87 -9.35 -8.99
C ARG A 59 -2.75 -10.60 -8.98
N GLU A 60 -3.05 -11.16 -7.81
CA GLU A 60 -3.96 -12.29 -7.67
C GLU A 60 -5.36 -11.97 -8.20
N LEU A 61 -5.95 -10.85 -7.79
CA LEU A 61 -7.29 -10.45 -8.24
C LEU A 61 -7.37 -10.22 -9.76
N LEU A 62 -6.33 -9.62 -10.34
CA LEU A 62 -6.23 -9.46 -11.80
C LEU A 62 -6.12 -10.81 -12.51
N SER A 63 -5.32 -11.74 -11.99
CA SER A 63 -5.16 -13.07 -12.58
C SER A 63 -6.45 -13.90 -12.57
N ILE A 64 -7.31 -13.71 -11.55
CA ILE A 64 -8.62 -14.36 -11.48
C ILE A 64 -9.57 -13.76 -12.53
N GLY A 65 -9.54 -12.43 -12.71
CA GLY A 65 -10.40 -11.74 -13.67
C GLY A 65 -10.08 -11.99 -15.14
N GLU A 66 -8.87 -12.48 -15.46
CA GLU A 66 -8.46 -12.88 -16.82
C GLU A 66 -8.87 -14.31 -17.20
N GLN A 67 -9.30 -15.12 -16.22
CA GLN A 67 -9.73 -16.51 -16.42
C GLN A 67 -11.25 -16.68 -16.59
N ASP A 68 -12.03 -15.61 -16.34
CA ASP A 68 -13.48 -15.52 -16.59
C ASP A 68 -13.76 -14.96 -18.00
#